data_AF-A0A0A2F387-F1
#
_entry.id   AF-A0A0A2F387-F1
#
_cell.length_a   1.000
_cell.length_b   1.000
_cell.length_c   1.000
_cell.angle_alpha   90.00
_cell.angle_beta   90.00
_cell.angle_gamma   90.00
#
_symmetry.space_group_name_H-M   'P 1'
#
loop_
_entity.id
_entity.type
_entity.pdbx_description
1 polymer ?
#
loop_
_entity_poly.entity_id
_entity_poly.type
_entity_poly.pdbx_seq_one_letter_code
_entity_poly.pdbx_strand_id
1 'polypeptide(L)'
;MNIYKYMYCRIYTWNLKMWGKIDGPEWNALFGISLMMFLNLMTLSLLLDALGLINYWEIIHIREIVIVASLSILVANYFYFLRRKKYLEIIKLYKQETMAERHRNTVVIWFYFFISVLSPFLIININKI
;
A
#
# COMPACT_ATOMS: atom_id res chain seq x y z
N MET A 1 -12.77 -7.47 6.94
CA MET A 1 -12.30 -6.68 5.77
C MET A 1 -10.82 -6.93 5.58
N ASN A 2 -10.36 -7.26 4.37
CA ASN A 2 -8.92 -7.27 4.08
C ASN A 2 -8.51 -5.86 3.64
N ILE A 3 -7.64 -5.20 4.42
CA ILE A 3 -7.25 -3.78 4.24
C ILE A 3 -6.70 -3.54 2.83
N TYR A 4 -5.76 -4.37 2.37
CA TYR A 4 -5.16 -4.20 1.03
C TYR A 4 -6.17 -4.38 -0.11
N LYS A 5 -7.04 -5.40 -0.03
CA LYS A 5 -8.12 -5.59 -1.03
C LYS A 5 -9.12 -4.45 -1.03
N TYR A 6 -9.51 -3.97 0.15
CA TYR A 6 -10.45 -2.87 0.26
C TYR A 6 -9.83 -1.56 -0.25
N MET A 7 -8.57 -1.29 0.09
CA MET A 7 -7.83 -0.12 -0.38
C MET A 7 -7.65 -0.14 -1.90
N TYR A 8 -7.27 -1.28 -2.48
CA TYR A 8 -7.24 -1.44 -3.94
C TYR A 8 -8.59 -1.09 -4.56
N CYS A 9 -9.70 -1.62 -4.01
CA CYS A 9 -11.05 -1.35 -4.50
C CYS A 9 -11.40 0.14 -4.40
N ARG A 10 -11.03 0.82 -3.30
CA ARG A 10 -11.30 2.25 -3.12
C ARG A 10 -10.49 3.11 -4.08
N ILE A 11 -9.20 2.83 -4.25
CA ILE A 11 -8.36 3.57 -5.20
C ILE A 11 -8.91 3.35 -6.62
N TYR A 12 -9.17 2.10 -7.01
CA TYR A 12 -9.74 1.77 -8.32
C TYR A 12 -11.05 2.51 -8.59
N THR A 13 -12.01 2.44 -7.66
CA THR A 13 -13.33 3.04 -7.86
C THR A 13 -13.28 4.57 -7.86
N TRP A 14 -12.40 5.17 -7.06
CA TRP A 14 -12.16 6.61 -7.10
C TRP A 14 -11.52 7.04 -8.43
N ASN A 15 -10.47 6.33 -8.87
CA ASN A 15 -9.79 6.61 -10.14
C ASN A 15 -10.75 6.46 -11.34
N LEU A 16 -11.52 5.38 -11.38
CA LEU A 16 -12.52 5.14 -12.43
C LEU A 16 -13.59 6.24 -12.49
N LYS A 17 -14.00 6.79 -11.34
CA LYS A 17 -14.98 7.88 -11.28
C LYS A 17 -14.41 9.22 -11.72
N MET A 18 -13.16 9.50 -11.36
CA MET A 18 -12.51 10.78 -11.61
C MET A 18 -11.98 10.89 -13.05
N TRP A 19 -11.35 9.83 -13.55
CA TRP A 19 -10.57 9.84 -14.79
C TRP A 19 -11.08 8.86 -15.85
N GLY A 20 -12.07 8.02 -15.52
CA GLY A 20 -12.62 7.02 -16.43
C GLY A 20 -11.69 5.82 -16.64
N LYS A 21 -11.98 5.02 -17.68
CA LYS A 21 -11.20 3.81 -18.00
C LYS A 21 -9.90 4.08 -18.75
N ILE A 22 -9.80 5.23 -19.40
CA ILE A 22 -8.67 5.59 -20.27
C ILE A 22 -7.36 5.65 -19.45
N ASP A 23 -7.46 6.07 -18.18
CA ASP A 23 -6.32 6.26 -17.29
C ASP A 23 -5.84 4.96 -16.58
N GLY A 24 -6.35 3.79 -16.97
CA GLY A 24 -5.92 2.52 -16.40
C GLY A 24 -6.11 2.43 -14.87
N PRO A 25 -7.35 2.59 -14.34
CA PRO A 25 -7.62 2.66 -12.91
C PRO A 25 -7.12 1.44 -12.11
N GLU A 26 -7.01 0.28 -12.76
CA GLU A 26 -6.43 -0.93 -12.18
C GLU A 26 -4.92 -0.83 -11.93
N TRP A 27 -4.17 -0.18 -12.82
CA TRP A 27 -2.74 0.07 -12.64
C TRP A 27 -2.50 1.15 -11.60
N ASN A 28 -3.31 2.22 -11.60
CA ASN A 28 -3.23 3.26 -10.57
C ASN A 28 -3.52 2.72 -9.18
N ALA A 29 -4.52 1.84 -9.05
CA ALA A 29 -4.77 1.12 -7.80
C ALA A 29 -3.59 0.23 -7.40
N LEU A 30 -2.99 -0.50 -8.36
CA LEU A 30 -1.82 -1.34 -8.13
C LEU A 30 -0.61 -0.54 -7.63
N PHE A 31 -0.32 0.61 -8.24
CA PHE A 31 0.77 1.48 -7.80
C PHE A 31 0.51 2.02 -6.39
N GLY A 32 -0.71 2.50 -6.12
CA GLY A 32 -1.08 3.01 -4.81
C GLY A 32 -0.90 1.98 -3.70
N ILE A 33 -1.38 0.74 -3.88
CA ILE A 33 -1.20 -0.30 -2.86
C ILE A 33 0.27 -0.76 -2.73
N SER A 34 1.04 -0.70 -3.81
CA SER A 34 2.45 -1.09 -3.81
C SER A 34 3.28 -0.07 -3.04
N LEU A 35 2.99 1.22 -3.22
CA LEU A 35 3.58 2.29 -2.42
C LEU A 35 3.26 2.11 -0.93
N MET A 36 2.00 1.82 -0.59
CA MET A 36 1.61 1.57 0.80
C MET A 36 2.31 0.37 1.42
N MET A 37 2.51 -0.71 0.65
CA MET A 37 3.27 -1.86 1.12
C MET A 37 4.75 -1.53 1.30
N PHE A 38 5.33 -0.75 0.39
CA PHE A 38 6.72 -0.28 0.50
C PHE A 38 6.92 0.56 1.77
N LEU A 39 6.05 1.53 2.05
CA LEU A 39 6.12 2.34 3.28
C LEU A 39 6.05 1.50 4.55
N ASN A 40 5.22 0.45 4.57
CA ASN A 40 5.13 -0.43 5.73
C ASN A 40 6.38 -1.29 5.91
N LEU A 41 6.95 -1.81 4.82
CA LEU A 41 8.20 -2.57 4.88
C LEU A 41 9.37 -1.67 5.29
N MET A 42 9.39 -0.43 4.80
CA MET A 42 10.36 0.59 5.23
C MET A 42 10.24 0.87 6.73
N THR A 43 9.01 1.05 7.23
CA THR A 43 8.74 1.23 8.66
C THR A 43 9.23 0.03 9.48
N LEU A 44 8.95 -1.19 9.01
CA LEU A 44 9.45 -2.41 9.66
C LEU A 44 10.97 -2.46 9.70
N SER A 45 11.64 -2.14 8.60
CA SER A 45 13.11 -2.10 8.55
C SER A 45 13.69 -1.03 9.49
N LEU A 46 13.08 0.16 9.56
CA LEU A 46 13.47 1.19 10.53
C LEU A 46 13.30 0.74 11.98
N LEU A 47 12.24 -0.03 12.29
CA LEU A 47 12.08 -0.63 13.62
C LEU A 47 13.15 -1.67 13.92
N LEU A 48 13.50 -2.52 12.94
CA LEU A 48 14.57 -3.52 13.11
C LEU A 48 15.95 -2.86 13.32
N ASP A 49 16.21 -1.76 12.62
CA ASP A 49 17.40 -0.92 12.80
C ASP A 49 17.44 -0.30 14.19
N ALA A 50 16.32 0.25 14.67
CA ALA A 50 16.18 0.80 16.02
C ALA A 50 16.44 -0.25 17.12
N LEU A 51 16.15 -1.52 16.84
CA LEU A 51 16.42 -2.66 17.74
C LEU A 51 17.85 -3.21 17.60
N GLY A 52 18.67 -2.65 16.71
CA GLY A 52 20.04 -3.10 16.44
C GLY A 52 20.13 -4.43 15.70
N LEU A 53 19.05 -4.87 15.03
CA LEU A 53 18.99 -6.16 14.33
C LEU A 53 19.52 -6.08 12.89
N ILE A 54 19.45 -4.90 12.27
CA ILE A 54 19.96 -4.63 10.92
C ILE A 54 20.61 -3.24 10.89
N ASN A 55 21.36 -2.94 9.83
CA ASN A 55 21.81 -1.57 9.52
C ASN A 55 21.04 -1.06 8.30
N TYR A 56 19.87 -0.47 8.55
CA TYR A 56 18.97 -0.01 7.49
C TYR A 56 19.61 1.08 6.64
N TRP A 57 20.37 1.99 7.26
CA TRP A 57 20.96 3.14 6.58
C TRP A 57 22.03 2.74 5.58
N GLU A 58 22.86 1.75 5.89
CA GLU A 58 23.81 1.20 4.91
C GLU A 58 23.11 0.58 3.70
N ILE A 59 21.99 -0.13 3.95
CA ILE A 59 21.26 -0.85 2.90
C ILE A 59 20.48 0.10 2.00
N ILE A 60 19.79 1.10 2.55
CA ILE A 60 18.88 1.97 1.79
C ILE A 60 19.62 2.90 0.83
N HIS A 61 20.90 3.21 1.08
CA HIS A 61 21.72 4.02 0.18
C HIS A 61 22.12 3.25 -1.09
N ILE A 62 21.98 1.93 -1.09
CA ILE A 62 22.23 1.09 -2.27
C ILE A 62 20.99 1.14 -3.17
N ARG A 63 21.03 2.02 -4.16
CA ARG A 63 19.93 2.26 -5.12
C ARG A 63 19.39 0.97 -5.73
N GLU A 64 20.27 0.05 -6.09
CA GLU A 64 19.91 -1.23 -6.69
C GLU A 64 19.01 -2.06 -5.77
N ILE A 65 19.28 -2.08 -4.46
CA ILE A 65 18.46 -2.80 -3.48
C ILE A 65 17.06 -2.18 -3.41
N VAL A 66 16.96 -0.86 -3.34
CA VAL A 66 15.67 -0.14 -3.29
C VAL A 66 14.84 -0.41 -4.54
N ILE A 67 15.47 -0.37 -5.72
CA ILE A 67 14.81 -0.66 -7.00
C ILE A 67 14.31 -2.11 -7.03
N VAL A 68 15.17 -3.07 -6.69
CA VAL A 68 14.81 -4.50 -6.69
C VAL A 68 13.69 -4.78 -5.70
N ALA A 69 13.73 -4.19 -4.50
CA ALA A 69 12.66 -4.35 -3.51
C ALA A 69 11.33 -3.76 -4.02
N SER A 70 11.36 -2.55 -4.57
CA SER A 70 10.16 -1.87 -5.10
C SER A 70 9.54 -2.64 -6.27
N LEU A 71 10.37 -3.12 -7.21
CA LEU A 71 9.92 -3.95 -8.33
C LEU A 71 9.36 -5.28 -7.86
N SER A 72 10.01 -5.91 -6.87
CA SER A 72 9.55 -7.18 -6.30
C SER A 72 8.16 -7.04 -5.66
N ILE A 73 7.92 -5.94 -4.92
CA ILE A 73 6.60 -5.61 -4.35
C ILE A 73 5.57 -5.41 -5.47
N LEU A 74 5.90 -4.63 -6.50
CA LEU A 74 5.00 -4.36 -7.62
C LEU A 74 4.63 -5.64 -8.36
N VAL A 75 5.61 -6.50 -8.65
CA VAL A 75 5.42 -7.79 -9.32
C VAL A 75 4.55 -8.72 -8.46
N ALA A 76 4.84 -8.84 -7.16
CA ALA A 76 4.04 -9.64 -6.24
C ALA A 76 2.57 -9.15 -6.20
N ASN A 77 2.37 -7.84 -6.10
CA ASN A 77 1.03 -7.25 -6.14
C ASN A 77 0.34 -7.44 -7.49
N TYR A 78 1.08 -7.41 -8.61
CA TYR A 78 0.52 -7.71 -9.93
C TYR A 78 -0.05 -9.13 -9.95
N PHE A 79 0.70 -10.12 -9.47
CA PHE A 79 0.25 -11.52 -9.41
C PHE A 79 -0.95 -11.73 -8.47
N TYR A 80 -1.00 -10.95 -7.39
CA TYR A 80 -2.06 -11.04 -6.39
C TYR A 80 -3.36 -10.34 -6.83
N PHE A 81 -3.28 -9.11 -7.34
CA PHE A 81 -4.43 -8.25 -7.62
C PHE A 81 -4.85 -8.24 -9.09
N LEU A 82 -3.88 -8.16 -10.02
CA LEU A 82 -4.17 -7.80 -11.41
C LEU A 82 -4.22 -9.02 -12.35
N ARG A 83 -3.30 -9.98 -12.16
CA ARG A 83 -3.17 -11.16 -13.03
C ARG A 83 -4.51 -11.89 -13.14
N ARG A 84 -4.89 -12.24 -14.38
CA ARG A 84 -6.18 -12.90 -14.71
C ARG A 84 -7.40 -12.08 -14.26
N LYS A 85 -7.28 -10.75 -14.17
CA LYS A 85 -8.37 -9.84 -13.80
C LYS A 85 -8.99 -10.11 -12.41
N LYS A 86 -8.22 -10.67 -11.47
CA LYS A 86 -8.64 -10.94 -10.07
C LYS A 86 -9.24 -9.71 -9.38
N TYR A 87 -8.82 -8.51 -9.78
CA TYR A 87 -9.37 -7.26 -9.26
C TYR A 87 -10.89 -7.12 -9.46
N LEU A 88 -11.46 -7.71 -10.51
CA LEU A 88 -12.91 -7.71 -10.73
C LEU A 88 -13.66 -8.47 -9.64
N GLU A 89 -13.09 -9.57 -9.14
CA GLU A 89 -13.65 -10.33 -8.02
C GLU A 89 -13.59 -9.52 -6.72
N ILE A 90 -12.48 -8.79 -6.51
CA ILE A 90 -12.31 -7.90 -5.36
C ILE A 90 -13.35 -6.77 -5.39
N ILE A 91 -13.58 -6.15 -6.55
CA ILE A 91 -14.61 -5.10 -6.69
C ILE A 91 -16.01 -5.68 -6.44
N LYS A 92 -16.29 -6.89 -6.95
CA LYS A 92 -17.57 -7.56 -6.73
C LYS A 92 -17.82 -7.82 -5.24
N LEU A 93 -16.79 -8.23 -4.50
CA LEU A 93 -16.85 -8.50 -3.07
C LEU A 93 -17.33 -7.27 -2.27
N TYR A 94 -16.87 -6.07 -2.63
CA TYR A 94 -17.21 -4.84 -1.91
C TYR A 94 -18.35 -4.04 -2.55
N LYS A 95 -18.96 -4.53 -3.64
CA LYS A 95 -20.07 -3.84 -4.31
C LYS A 95 -21.36 -3.85 -3.47
N GLN A 96 -21.54 -4.86 -2.62
CA GLN A 96 -22.76 -5.09 -1.84
C GLN A 96 -22.69 -4.51 -0.42
N GLU A 97 -21.66 -3.73 -0.09
CA GLU A 97 -21.53 -3.13 1.25
C GLU A 97 -22.65 -2.11 1.53
N THR A 98 -23.16 -2.12 2.76
CA THR A 98 -24.09 -1.10 3.23
C THR A 98 -23.40 0.24 3.43
N MET A 99 -24.15 1.34 3.50
CA MET A 99 -23.58 2.67 3.74
C MET A 99 -22.82 2.76 5.07
N ALA A 100 -23.32 2.10 6.11
CA ALA A 100 -22.66 2.05 7.42
C ALA A 100 -21.33 1.30 7.37
N GLU A 101 -21.28 0.14 6.69
CA GLU A 101 -20.03 -0.62 6.50
C GLU A 101 -19.00 0.16 5.69
N ARG A 102 -19.45 0.79 4.59
CA ARG A 102 -18.59 1.64 3.76
C ARG A 102 -17.95 2.75 4.59
N HIS A 103 -18.74 3.43 5.42
CA HIS A 103 -18.24 4.53 6.24
C HIS A 103 -17.19 4.03 7.25
N ARG A 104 -17.51 2.99 8.03
CA ARG A 104 -16.58 2.37 8.99
C ARG A 104 -15.28 1.94 8.33
N ASN A 105 -15.38 1.20 7.21
CA ASN A 105 -14.22 0.67 6.51
C ASN A 105 -13.36 1.79 5.90
N THR A 106 -13.98 2.88 5.44
CA THR A 106 -13.27 4.05 4.91
C THR A 106 -12.48 4.76 6.02
N VAL A 107 -13.08 4.92 7.20
CA VAL A 107 -12.39 5.47 8.38
C VAL A 107 -11.18 4.60 8.75
N VAL A 108 -11.34 3.27 8.77
CA VAL A 108 -10.23 2.34 9.03
C VAL A 108 -9.10 2.46 8.00
N ILE A 109 -9.41 2.60 6.71
CA ILE A 109 -8.39 2.84 5.67
C ILE A 109 -7.64 4.14 5.95
N TRP A 110 -8.34 5.22 6.28
CA TRP A 110 -7.69 6.51 6.51
C TRP A 110 -6.77 6.46 7.72
N PHE A 111 -7.21 5.87 8.83
CA PHE A 111 -6.33 5.64 9.98
C PHE A 111 -5.10 4.82 9.60
N TYR A 112 -5.30 3.70 8.90
CA TYR A 112 -4.19 2.88 8.43
C TYR A 112 -3.23 3.66 7.53
N PHE A 113 -3.75 4.45 6.59
CA PHE A 113 -2.97 5.28 5.69
C PHE A 113 -2.12 6.29 6.48
N PHE A 114 -2.73 7.05 7.39
CA PHE A 114 -2.00 8.02 8.20
C PHE A 114 -0.95 7.36 9.09
N ILE A 115 -1.25 6.24 9.74
CA ILE A 115 -0.27 5.50 10.54
C ILE A 115 0.90 5.04 9.66
N SER A 116 0.62 4.45 8.50
CA SER A 116 1.63 3.95 7.57
C SER A 116 2.53 5.07 7.03
N VAL A 117 1.97 6.25 6.79
CA VAL A 117 2.73 7.42 6.31
C VAL A 117 3.52 8.06 7.46
N LEU A 118 2.92 8.22 8.64
CA LEU A 118 3.54 8.94 9.75
C LEU A 118 4.58 8.12 10.52
N SER A 119 4.37 6.81 10.66
CA SER A 119 5.25 5.95 11.48
C SER A 119 6.73 5.96 11.08
N PRO A 120 7.14 5.95 9.80
CA PRO A 120 8.56 6.06 9.46
C PRO A 120 9.17 7.37 9.95
N PHE A 121 8.47 8.50 9.81
CA PHE A 121 8.95 9.80 10.29
C PHE A 121 9.07 9.86 11.81
N LEU A 122 8.13 9.24 12.53
CA LEU A 122 8.19 9.17 13.99
C LEU A 122 9.40 8.37 14.46
N ILE A 123 9.70 7.23 13.83
CA ILE A 123 10.85 6.39 14.19
C ILE A 123 12.16 7.13 13.94
N ILE A 124 12.31 7.76 12.77
CA ILE A 124 13.50 8.54 12.42
C ILE A 124 13.73 9.66 13.46
N ASN A 125 12.68 10.40 13.80
CA ASN A 125 12.77 11.50 14.76
C ASN A 125 13.13 11.02 16.19
N ILE A 126 12.54 9.93 16.67
CA ILE A 126 12.85 9.36 17.99
C ILE A 126 14.33 8.92 18.07
N ASN A 127 14.83 8.30 17.00
CA ASN A 127 16.18 7.76 16.98
C ASN A 127 17.26 8.82 16.70
N LYS A 128 16.88 10.09 16.46
CA LYS A 128 17.79 11.19 16.09
C LYS A 128 18.75 10.81 14.95
N ILE A 129 18.27 10.02 13.99
CA ILE A 129 19.02 9.66 12.77
C ILE A 129 18.72 10.67 11.67
#